data_AF-A0A4R4KE10-F1
#
_entry.id   AF-A0A4R4KE10-F1
#
_cell.length_a   1.000
_cell.length_b   1.000
_cell.length_c   1.000
_cell.angle_alpha   90.00
_cell.angle_beta   90.00
_cell.angle_gamma   90.00
#
_symmetry.space_group_name_H-M   'P 1'
#
loop_
_entity.id
_entity.type
_entity.pdbx_description
1 polymer ?
#
loop_
_entity_poly.entity_id
_entity_poly.type
_entity_poly.pdbx_seq_one_letter_code
_entity_poly.pdbx_strand_id
1 'polypeptide(L)'
;MKWSFIIQQKMKAALLLSGLMVFILASSLLSSYTMGRVDQSFSSMYADRLIPAIDMIYLTENLYRKRLLVEGYLLRDRQASFGAVAAELAGHNQKIDSLIDAFGKTYLVQAELKSLNQFQHRINEYAGLEKTILTLHEAGRRQEAIQLFERQGSTLFQQTIIRLNELTQIQSTVGEELFRNSHSSVLQSEFFSRLQLLTVLIIGVMVLALIKGAQLIGKKDSQPFHLN
;
A
#
# COMPACT_ATOMS: atom_id res chain seq x y z
N MET A 1 35.38 56.78 6.22
CA MET A 1 35.72 55.37 5.91
C MET A 1 35.03 54.31 6.79
N LYS A 2 34.59 54.59 8.03
CA LYS A 2 33.95 53.59 8.91
C LYS A 2 32.53 53.14 8.50
N TRP A 3 31.81 53.94 7.70
CA TRP A 3 30.43 53.63 7.26
C TRP A 3 30.33 52.49 6.23
N SER A 4 31.32 52.35 5.33
CA SER A 4 31.35 51.30 4.31
C SER A 4 31.41 49.89 4.92
N PHE A 5 32.24 49.71 5.96
CA PHE A 5 32.37 48.44 6.67
C PHE A 5 31.07 48.01 7.36
N ILE A 6 30.34 48.96 7.97
CA ILE A 6 29.07 48.69 8.65
C ILE A 6 27.99 48.26 7.64
N ILE A 7 27.92 48.93 6.49
CA ILE A 7 26.97 48.61 5.41
C ILE A 7 27.28 47.23 4.80
N GLN A 8 28.56 46.92 4.56
CA GLN A 8 28.97 45.60 4.06
C GLN A 8 28.62 44.48 5.05
N GLN A 9 28.76 44.71 6.35
CA GLN A 9 28.46 43.71 7.38
C GLN A 9 26.95 43.46 7.52
N LYS A 10 26.13 44.50 7.44
CA LYS A 10 24.66 44.38 7.40
C LYS A 10 24.16 43.65 6.15
N MET A 11 24.77 43.93 4.98
CA MET A 11 24.40 43.28 3.74
C MET A 11 24.77 41.80 3.72
N LYS A 12 25.95 41.42 4.25
CA LYS A 12 26.33 40.01 4.45
C LYS A 12 25.35 39.27 5.38
N ALA A 13 24.94 39.91 6.47
CA ALA A 13 23.96 39.33 7.39
C ALA A 13 22.58 39.14 6.74
N ALA A 14 22.11 40.13 5.97
CA ALA A 14 20.86 40.02 5.21
C ALA A 14 20.91 38.90 4.16
N LEU A 15 22.04 38.75 3.46
CA LEU A 15 22.24 37.70 2.46
C LEU A 15 22.27 36.30 3.10
N LEU A 16 22.93 36.16 4.26
CA LEU A 16 22.91 34.92 5.04
C LEU A 16 21.49 34.57 5.50
N LEU A 17 20.77 35.52 6.10
CA LEU A 17 19.39 35.31 6.54
C LEU A 17 18.47 34.94 5.37
N SER A 18 18.61 35.62 4.23
CA SER A 18 17.88 35.28 3.01
C SER A 18 18.19 33.86 2.53
N GLY A 19 19.46 33.44 2.57
CA GLY A 19 19.87 32.08 2.22
C GLY A 19 19.25 31.03 3.15
N LEU A 20 19.25 31.28 4.47
CA LEU A 20 18.61 30.39 5.44
C LEU A 20 17.09 30.32 5.24
N MET A 21 16.45 31.44 4.87
CA MET A 21 15.02 31.47 4.55
C MET A 21 14.70 30.64 3.31
N VAL A 22 15.50 30.77 2.24
CA VAL A 22 15.36 29.96 1.03
C VAL A 22 15.55 28.47 1.35
N PHE A 23 16.52 28.12 2.20
CA PHE A 23 16.72 26.75 2.66
C PHE A 23 15.49 26.19 3.40
N ILE A 24 14.89 26.97 4.31
CA ILE A 24 13.67 26.58 5.02
C ILE A 24 12.52 26.32 4.03
N LEU A 25 12.30 27.23 3.09
CA LEU A 25 11.23 27.10 2.10
C LEU A 25 11.43 25.87 1.21
N ALA A 26 12.65 25.65 0.71
CA ALA A 26 12.98 24.49 -0.10
C ALA A 26 12.78 23.17 0.67
N SER A 27 13.26 23.11 1.92
CA SER A 27 13.08 21.97 2.82
C SER A 27 11.60 21.67 3.08
N SER A 28 10.80 22.72 3.32
CA SER A 28 9.36 22.61 3.55
C SER A 28 8.61 22.08 2.32
N LEU A 29 8.97 22.54 1.10
CA LEU A 29 8.42 22.02 -0.14
C LEU A 29 8.77 20.54 -0.37
N LEU A 30 10.02 20.14 -0.11
CA LEU A 30 10.47 18.74 -0.20
C LEU A 30 9.74 17.83 0.81
N SER A 31 9.55 18.32 2.04
CA SER A 31 8.80 17.61 3.09
C SER A 31 7.32 17.45 2.70
N SER A 32 6.68 18.51 2.19
CA SER A 32 5.28 18.47 1.73
C SER A 32 5.09 17.47 0.58
N TYR A 33 5.99 17.49 -0.41
CA TYR A 33 5.97 16.53 -1.51
C TYR A 33 6.16 15.09 -1.02
N THR A 34 7.06 14.89 -0.06
CA THR A 34 7.28 13.57 0.54
C THR A 34 6.06 13.08 1.30
N MET A 35 5.36 13.96 2.03
CA MET A 35 4.13 13.62 2.73
C MET A 35 2.99 13.22 1.78
N GLY A 36 2.89 13.87 0.61
CA GLY A 36 1.94 13.45 -0.43
C GLY A 36 2.17 12.02 -0.94
N ARG A 37 3.43 11.59 -1.09
CA ARG A 37 3.77 10.20 -1.46
C ARG A 37 3.43 9.19 -0.36
N VAL A 38 3.59 9.60 0.90
CA VAL A 38 3.21 8.79 2.07
C VAL A 38 1.69 8.59 2.09
N ASP A 39 0.92 9.65 1.88
CA ASP A 39 -0.55 9.58 1.78
C ASP A 39 -1.01 8.63 0.66
N GLN A 40 -0.44 8.75 -0.54
CA GLN A 40 -0.73 7.85 -1.65
C GLN A 40 -0.39 6.39 -1.32
N SER A 41 0.72 6.16 -0.63
CA SER A 41 1.15 4.82 -0.22
C SER A 41 0.21 4.23 0.82
N PHE A 42 -0.28 5.02 1.78
CA PHE A 42 -1.33 4.59 2.71
C PHE A 42 -2.65 4.26 2.00
N SER A 43 -3.07 5.10 1.05
CA SER A 43 -4.26 4.82 0.22
C SER A 43 -4.12 3.49 -0.53
N SER A 44 -2.95 3.22 -1.11
CA SER A 44 -2.69 1.96 -1.83
C SER A 44 -2.61 0.77 -0.87
N MET A 45 -1.96 0.92 0.30
CA MET A 45 -1.97 -0.13 1.33
C MET A 45 -3.39 -0.50 1.78
N TYR A 46 -4.30 0.47 1.84
CA TYR A 46 -5.70 0.20 2.15
C TYR A 46 -6.45 -0.42 0.96
N ALA A 47 -6.57 0.32 -0.15
CA ALA A 47 -7.44 -0.03 -1.26
C ALA A 47 -6.88 -1.18 -2.13
N ASP A 48 -5.56 -1.21 -2.33
CA ASP A 48 -4.89 -2.18 -3.21
C ASP A 48 -4.25 -3.34 -2.45
N ARG A 49 -4.14 -3.31 -1.12
CA ARG A 49 -3.53 -4.41 -0.33
C ARG A 49 -4.46 -4.99 0.72
N LEU A 50 -5.01 -4.17 1.62
CA LEU A 50 -5.87 -4.67 2.69
C LEU A 50 -7.19 -5.24 2.17
N ILE A 51 -7.90 -4.50 1.32
CA ILE A 51 -9.18 -4.96 0.76
C ILE A 51 -8.98 -6.25 -0.07
N PRO A 52 -8.02 -6.30 -1.01
CA PRO A 52 -7.64 -7.54 -1.68
C PRO A 52 -7.28 -8.73 -0.79
N ALA A 53 -6.59 -8.50 0.33
CA ALA A 53 -6.28 -9.58 1.27
C ALA A 53 -7.55 -10.19 1.89
N ILE A 54 -8.58 -9.37 2.14
CA ILE A 54 -9.89 -9.84 2.57
C ILE A 54 -10.57 -10.62 1.44
N ASP A 55 -10.46 -10.15 0.19
CA ASP A 55 -10.99 -10.88 -0.97
C ASP A 55 -10.35 -12.27 -1.13
N MET A 56 -9.06 -12.43 -0.84
CA MET A 56 -8.37 -13.74 -0.84
C MET A 56 -8.97 -14.72 0.17
N ILE A 57 -9.42 -14.22 1.33
CA ILE A 57 -10.11 -15.03 2.34
C ILE A 57 -11.46 -15.50 1.79
N TYR A 58 -12.24 -14.60 1.20
CA TYR A 58 -13.53 -14.97 0.60
C TYR A 58 -13.38 -15.91 -0.60
N LEU A 59 -12.33 -15.75 -1.41
CA LEU A 59 -11.99 -16.69 -2.48
C LEU A 59 -11.72 -18.09 -1.92
N THR A 60 -10.89 -18.17 -0.88
CA THR A 60 -10.58 -19.42 -0.18
C THR A 60 -11.86 -20.06 0.37
N GLU A 61 -12.70 -19.28 1.05
CA GLU A 61 -13.98 -19.76 1.60
C GLU A 61 -14.89 -20.34 0.51
N ASN A 62 -15.08 -19.62 -0.60
CA ASN A 62 -15.92 -20.10 -1.69
C ASN A 62 -15.35 -21.39 -2.31
N LEU A 63 -14.04 -21.50 -2.50
CA LEU A 63 -13.41 -22.73 -3.00
C LEU A 63 -13.66 -23.93 -2.08
N TYR A 64 -13.47 -23.77 -0.76
CA TYR A 64 -13.73 -24.84 0.19
C TYR A 64 -15.22 -25.19 0.29
N ARG A 65 -16.11 -24.21 0.26
CA ARG A 65 -17.57 -24.45 0.23
C ARG A 65 -17.98 -25.27 -0.99
N LYS A 66 -17.47 -24.93 -2.17
CA LYS A 66 -17.69 -25.72 -3.40
C LYS A 66 -17.22 -27.17 -3.22
N ARG A 67 -16.00 -27.36 -2.70
CA ARG A 67 -15.45 -28.70 -2.47
C ARG A 67 -16.34 -29.53 -1.53
N LEU A 68 -16.74 -28.95 -0.39
CA LEU A 68 -17.61 -29.61 0.59
C LEU A 68 -19.00 -29.91 0.03
N LEU A 69 -19.53 -29.03 -0.82
CA LEU A 69 -20.80 -29.23 -1.49
C LEU A 69 -20.75 -30.43 -2.45
N VAL A 70 -19.69 -30.54 -3.25
CA VAL A 70 -19.47 -31.69 -4.14
C VAL A 70 -19.30 -32.98 -3.33
N GLU A 71 -18.47 -32.96 -2.30
CA GLU A 71 -18.25 -34.11 -1.41
C GLU A 71 -19.57 -34.57 -0.76
N GLY A 72 -20.33 -33.63 -0.20
CA GLY A 72 -21.63 -33.91 0.41
C GLY A 72 -22.65 -34.49 -0.57
N TYR A 73 -22.63 -34.05 -1.83
CA TYR A 73 -23.46 -34.63 -2.90
C TYR A 73 -23.03 -36.06 -3.22
N LEU A 74 -21.73 -36.34 -3.32
CA LEU A 74 -21.21 -37.69 -3.60
C LEU A 74 -21.47 -38.70 -2.48
N LEU A 75 -21.52 -38.25 -1.22
CA LEU A 75 -21.74 -39.10 -0.06
C LEU A 75 -23.22 -39.45 0.18
N ARG A 76 -24.17 -38.67 -0.35
CA ARG A 76 -25.61 -38.89 -0.16
C ARG A 76 -26.18 -39.78 -1.27
N ASP A 77 -27.08 -40.69 -0.91
CA ASP A 77 -27.65 -41.64 -1.88
C ASP A 77 -28.84 -41.09 -2.70
N ARG A 78 -29.57 -40.05 -2.23
CA ARG A 78 -30.77 -39.59 -2.97
C ARG A 78 -31.41 -38.23 -2.60
N GLN A 79 -30.80 -37.42 -1.75
CA GLN A 79 -31.54 -36.33 -1.07
C GLN A 79 -31.36 -34.92 -1.67
N ALA A 80 -30.33 -34.68 -2.48
CA ALA A 80 -30.13 -33.41 -3.17
C ALA A 80 -30.29 -33.62 -4.68
N SER A 81 -31.10 -32.79 -5.35
CA SER A 81 -31.21 -32.86 -6.80
C SER A 81 -29.95 -32.29 -7.44
N PHE A 82 -29.48 -32.92 -8.52
CA PHE A 82 -28.36 -32.40 -9.33
C PHE A 82 -28.52 -30.91 -9.63
N GLY A 83 -29.74 -30.49 -10.01
CA GLY A 83 -30.06 -29.10 -10.32
C GLY A 83 -29.81 -28.14 -9.15
N ALA A 84 -30.12 -28.55 -7.91
CA ALA A 84 -29.88 -27.73 -6.72
C ALA A 84 -28.37 -27.55 -6.45
N VAL A 85 -27.61 -28.65 -6.50
CA VAL A 85 -26.16 -28.62 -6.29
C VAL A 85 -25.45 -27.82 -7.39
N ALA A 86 -25.86 -28.00 -8.65
CA ALA A 86 -25.32 -27.25 -9.77
C ALA A 86 -25.61 -25.74 -9.65
N ALA A 87 -26.81 -25.36 -9.20
CA ALA A 87 -27.16 -23.96 -8.98
C ALA A 87 -26.35 -23.33 -7.84
N GLU A 88 -26.13 -24.05 -6.74
CA GLU A 88 -25.32 -23.56 -5.62
C GLU A 88 -23.83 -23.43 -6.01
N LEU A 89 -23.27 -24.39 -6.77
CA LEU A 89 -21.94 -24.26 -7.36
C LEU A 89 -21.83 -23.04 -8.29
N ALA A 90 -22.82 -22.79 -9.13
CA ALA A 90 -22.85 -21.63 -10.00
C ALA A 90 -22.87 -20.32 -9.19
N GLY A 91 -23.61 -20.27 -8.08
CA GLY A 91 -23.60 -19.12 -7.17
C GLY A 91 -22.23 -18.87 -6.54
N HIS A 92 -21.50 -19.92 -6.16
CA HIS A 92 -20.12 -19.79 -5.69
C HIS A 92 -19.15 -19.35 -6.80
N ASN A 93 -19.30 -19.87 -8.02
CA ASN A 93 -18.49 -19.44 -9.17
C ASN A 93 -18.70 -17.95 -9.45
N GLN A 94 -19.93 -17.46 -9.46
CA GLN A 94 -20.22 -16.05 -9.67
C GLN A 94 -19.59 -15.16 -8.58
N LYS A 95 -19.60 -15.60 -7.31
CA LYS A 95 -18.91 -14.88 -6.22
C LYS A 95 -17.40 -14.85 -6.44
N ILE A 96 -16.80 -15.97 -6.83
CA ILE A 96 -15.36 -16.06 -7.16
C ILE A 96 -15.03 -15.11 -8.32
N ASP A 97 -15.81 -15.12 -9.39
CA ASP A 97 -15.60 -14.25 -10.56
C ASP A 97 -15.71 -12.77 -10.18
N SER A 98 -16.66 -12.42 -9.32
CA SER A 98 -16.85 -11.05 -8.84
C SER A 98 -15.66 -10.58 -7.99
N LEU A 99 -15.12 -11.46 -7.12
CA LEU A 99 -13.94 -11.16 -6.31
C LEU A 99 -12.68 -11.01 -7.17
N ILE A 100 -12.52 -11.86 -8.19
CA ILE A 100 -11.41 -11.77 -9.15
C ILE A 100 -11.50 -10.48 -9.97
N ASP A 101 -12.69 -10.09 -10.42
CA ASP A 101 -12.91 -8.84 -11.15
C ASP A 101 -12.64 -7.61 -10.27
N ALA A 102 -13.09 -7.64 -9.01
CA ALA A 102 -12.78 -6.59 -8.04
C ALA A 102 -11.25 -6.46 -7.81
N PHE A 103 -10.57 -7.59 -7.59
CA PHE A 103 -9.11 -7.63 -7.46
C PHE A 103 -8.41 -7.10 -8.73
N GLY A 104 -8.90 -7.48 -9.91
CA GLY A 104 -8.37 -7.07 -11.21
C GLY A 104 -8.43 -5.56 -11.49
N LYS A 105 -9.28 -4.82 -10.77
CA LYS A 105 -9.42 -3.36 -10.87
C LYS A 105 -8.47 -2.57 -9.95
N THR A 106 -7.75 -3.26 -9.07
CA THR A 106 -6.76 -2.64 -8.18
C THR A 106 -5.44 -2.36 -8.91
N TYR A 107 -4.52 -1.64 -8.26
CA TYR A 107 -3.18 -1.47 -8.79
C TYR A 107 -2.36 -2.76 -8.70
N LEU A 108 -2.32 -3.52 -9.80
CA LEU A 108 -1.58 -4.77 -9.91
C LEU A 108 -0.16 -4.56 -10.43
N VAL A 109 0.82 -5.19 -9.75
CA VAL A 109 2.15 -5.35 -10.32
C VAL A 109 2.19 -6.52 -11.32
N GLN A 110 3.22 -6.58 -12.17
CA GLN A 110 3.33 -7.63 -13.20
C GLN A 110 3.29 -9.06 -12.63
N ALA A 111 3.90 -9.26 -11.46
CA ALA A 111 3.89 -10.56 -10.78
C ALA A 111 2.47 -10.98 -10.34
N GLU A 112 1.67 -10.02 -9.84
CA GLU A 112 0.28 -10.25 -9.45
C GLU A 112 -0.58 -10.57 -10.66
N LEU A 113 -0.47 -9.79 -11.74
CA LEU A 113 -1.22 -10.04 -12.97
C LEU A 113 -0.94 -11.45 -13.52
N LYS A 114 0.34 -11.85 -13.54
CA LYS A 114 0.74 -13.19 -13.97
C LYS A 114 0.15 -14.28 -13.06
N SER A 115 0.26 -14.12 -11.75
CA SER A 115 -0.24 -15.09 -10.78
C SER A 115 -1.77 -15.18 -10.80
N LEU A 116 -2.48 -14.06 -10.94
CA LEU A 116 -3.93 -13.99 -11.08
C LEU A 116 -4.43 -14.76 -12.31
N ASN A 117 -3.79 -14.55 -13.47
CA ASN A 117 -4.13 -15.28 -14.69
C ASN A 117 -3.95 -16.80 -14.53
N GLN A 118 -2.87 -17.22 -13.86
CA GLN A 118 -2.63 -18.64 -13.57
C GLN A 118 -3.68 -19.21 -12.61
N PHE A 119 -4.07 -18.44 -11.59
CA PHE A 119 -5.12 -18.82 -10.65
C PHE A 119 -6.49 -18.96 -11.35
N GLN A 120 -6.86 -17.99 -12.19
CA GLN A 120 -8.11 -18.02 -12.94
C GLN A 120 -8.19 -19.23 -13.88
N HIS A 121 -7.07 -19.56 -14.54
CA HIS A 121 -6.99 -20.78 -15.36
C HIS A 121 -7.27 -22.04 -14.53
N ARG A 122 -6.68 -22.17 -13.34
CA ARG A 122 -6.92 -23.31 -12.44
C ARG A 122 -8.35 -23.39 -11.94
N ILE A 123 -8.98 -22.26 -11.61
CA ILE A 123 -10.41 -22.24 -11.21
C ILE A 123 -11.29 -22.78 -12.34
N ASN A 124 -11.04 -22.36 -13.58
CA ASN A 124 -11.83 -22.79 -14.73
C ASN A 124 -11.68 -24.29 -14.99
N GLU A 125 -10.45 -24.82 -14.91
CA GLU A 125 -10.22 -26.27 -14.98
C GLU A 125 -10.95 -27.02 -13.85
N TYR A 126 -10.91 -26.49 -12.63
CA TYR A 126 -11.56 -27.11 -11.48
C TYR A 126 -13.09 -27.11 -11.63
N ALA A 127 -13.68 -26.00 -12.08
CA ALA A 127 -15.11 -25.91 -12.36
C ALA A 127 -15.58 -26.89 -13.45
N GLY A 128 -14.75 -27.10 -14.49
CA GLY A 128 -15.02 -28.12 -15.51
C GLY A 128 -15.00 -29.54 -14.96
N LEU A 129 -14.06 -29.82 -14.06
CA LEU A 129 -13.96 -31.12 -13.38
C LEU A 129 -15.15 -31.36 -12.44
N GLU A 130 -15.56 -30.36 -11.66
CA GLU A 130 -16.75 -30.43 -10.80
C GLU A 130 -18.00 -30.81 -11.61
N LYS A 131 -18.23 -30.14 -12.75
CA LYS A 131 -19.35 -30.46 -13.64
C LYS A 131 -19.31 -31.91 -14.13
N THR A 132 -18.12 -32.42 -14.45
CA THR A 132 -17.93 -33.80 -14.89
C THR A 132 -18.26 -34.79 -13.78
N ILE A 133 -17.79 -34.53 -12.55
CA ILE A 133 -18.07 -35.34 -11.36
C ILE A 133 -19.58 -35.40 -11.09
N LEU A 134 -20.27 -34.24 -11.12
CA LEU A 134 -21.71 -34.17 -10.90
C LEU A 134 -22.49 -34.97 -11.97
N THR A 135 -22.08 -34.86 -13.23
CA THR A 135 -22.72 -35.58 -14.35
C THR A 135 -22.54 -37.10 -14.23
N LEU A 136 -21.36 -37.56 -13.80
CA LEU A 136 -21.10 -38.98 -13.55
C LEU A 136 -21.97 -39.52 -12.41
N HIS A 137 -22.10 -38.76 -11.32
CA HIS A 137 -22.95 -39.15 -10.20
C HIS A 137 -24.42 -39.26 -10.61
N GLU A 138 -24.95 -38.27 -11.34
CA GLU A 138 -26.33 -38.26 -11.83
C GLU A 138 -26.61 -39.41 -12.82
N ALA A 139 -25.61 -39.81 -13.61
CA ALA A 139 -25.69 -40.97 -14.51
C ALA A 139 -25.61 -42.34 -13.78
N GLY A 140 -25.65 -42.36 -12.44
CA GLY A 140 -25.55 -43.58 -11.63
C GLY A 140 -24.12 -44.13 -11.50
N ARG A 141 -23.11 -43.46 -12.06
CA ARG A 141 -21.69 -43.87 -12.03
C ARG A 141 -20.98 -43.32 -10.79
N ARG A 142 -21.59 -43.53 -9.62
CA ARG A 142 -21.15 -42.94 -8.33
C ARG A 142 -19.69 -43.27 -7.98
N GLN A 143 -19.26 -44.52 -8.14
CA GLN A 143 -17.89 -44.93 -7.81
C GLN A 143 -16.86 -44.21 -8.68
N GLU A 144 -17.15 -44.01 -9.97
CA GLU A 144 -16.26 -43.29 -10.87
C GLU A 144 -16.20 -41.79 -10.53
N ALA A 145 -17.35 -41.20 -10.16
CA ALA A 145 -17.40 -39.81 -9.68
C ALA A 145 -16.56 -39.62 -8.40
N ILE A 146 -16.64 -40.55 -7.44
CA ILE A 146 -15.84 -40.53 -6.20
C ILE A 146 -14.34 -40.66 -6.53
N GLN A 147 -13.96 -41.63 -7.36
CA GLN A 147 -12.55 -41.81 -7.75
C GLN A 147 -11.99 -40.57 -8.46
N LEU A 148 -12.79 -39.94 -9.34
CA LEU A 148 -12.39 -38.72 -10.03
C LEU A 148 -12.22 -37.55 -9.06
N PHE A 149 -13.13 -37.40 -8.10
CA PHE A 149 -13.07 -36.39 -7.04
C PHE A 149 -11.85 -36.58 -6.12
N GLU A 150 -11.61 -37.78 -5.62
CA GLU A 150 -10.52 -38.06 -4.68
C GLU A 150 -9.14 -37.98 -5.32
N ARG A 151 -9.02 -38.33 -6.60
CA ARG A 151 -7.74 -38.30 -7.31
C ARG A 151 -7.53 -36.95 -7.99
N GLN A 152 -8.11 -36.77 -9.17
CA GLN A 152 -7.89 -35.58 -9.98
C GLN A 152 -8.49 -34.33 -9.31
N GLY A 153 -9.66 -34.46 -8.68
CA GLY A 153 -10.31 -33.36 -7.98
C GLY A 153 -9.52 -32.86 -6.78
N SER A 154 -8.92 -33.77 -6.00
CA SER A 154 -8.05 -33.41 -4.88
C SER A 154 -6.77 -32.71 -5.35
N THR A 155 -6.10 -33.26 -6.36
CA THR A 155 -4.88 -32.64 -6.92
C THR A 155 -5.15 -31.27 -7.51
N LEU A 156 -6.20 -31.13 -8.32
CA LEU A 156 -6.51 -29.85 -8.97
C LEU A 156 -6.97 -28.79 -7.96
N PHE A 157 -7.73 -29.19 -6.93
CA PHE A 157 -8.08 -28.31 -5.82
C PHE A 157 -6.84 -27.82 -5.07
N GLN A 158 -5.93 -28.72 -4.69
CA GLN A 158 -4.69 -28.36 -4.01
C GLN A 158 -3.85 -27.40 -4.85
N GLN A 159 -3.72 -27.66 -6.16
CA GLN A 159 -3.02 -26.76 -7.08
C GLN A 159 -3.69 -25.38 -7.17
N THR A 160 -5.01 -25.32 -7.14
CA THR A 160 -5.78 -24.07 -7.13
C THR A 160 -5.50 -23.26 -5.86
N ILE A 161 -5.52 -23.91 -4.69
CA ILE A 161 -5.19 -23.27 -3.41
C ILE A 161 -3.73 -22.80 -3.36
N ILE A 162 -2.79 -23.57 -3.91
CA ILE A 162 -1.39 -23.16 -4.02
C ILE A 162 -1.26 -21.88 -4.86
N ARG A 163 -1.94 -21.79 -6.01
CA ARG A 163 -1.93 -20.56 -6.83
C ARG A 163 -2.52 -19.36 -6.09
N LEU A 164 -3.59 -19.56 -5.32
CA LEU A 164 -4.17 -18.50 -4.50
C LEU A 164 -3.20 -18.03 -3.40
N ASN A 165 -2.49 -18.96 -2.76
CA ASN A 165 -1.49 -18.64 -1.75
C ASN A 165 -0.27 -17.92 -2.35
N GLU A 166 0.18 -18.32 -3.54
CA GLU A 166 1.23 -17.62 -4.27
C GLU A 166 0.83 -16.17 -4.56
N LEU A 167 -0.41 -15.93 -5.02
CA LEU A 167 -0.93 -14.58 -5.24
C LEU A 167 -0.97 -13.77 -3.94
N THR A 168 -1.42 -14.39 -2.84
CA THR A 168 -1.48 -13.77 -1.50
C THR A 168 -0.08 -13.41 -0.99
N GLN A 169 0.91 -14.26 -1.23
CA GLN A 169 2.30 -14.01 -0.84
C GLN A 169 2.93 -12.85 -1.61
N ILE A 170 2.63 -12.74 -2.92
CA ILE A 170 3.06 -11.61 -3.74
C ILE A 170 2.43 -10.32 -3.20
N GLN A 171 1.13 -10.32 -2.93
CA GLN A 171 0.38 -9.22 -2.31
C GLN A 171 1.06 -8.73 -1.01
N SER A 172 1.38 -9.67 -0.11
CA SER A 172 2.04 -9.38 1.15
C SER A 172 3.42 -8.74 0.96
N THR A 173 4.21 -9.27 0.02
CA THR A 173 5.56 -8.75 -0.29
C THR A 173 5.50 -7.33 -0.85
N VAL A 174 4.57 -7.05 -1.76
CA VAL A 174 4.37 -5.71 -2.31
C VAL A 174 3.87 -4.75 -1.24
N GLY A 175 2.96 -5.20 -0.36
CA GLY A 175 2.50 -4.42 0.79
C GLY A 175 3.63 -4.05 1.76
N GLU A 176 4.53 -4.98 2.04
CA GLU A 176 5.72 -4.74 2.88
C GLU A 176 6.65 -3.70 2.24
N GLU A 177 6.85 -3.77 0.93
CA GLU A 177 7.66 -2.78 0.21
C GLU A 177 7.05 -1.37 0.29
N LEU A 178 5.73 -1.25 0.09
CA LEU A 178 5.00 0.02 0.24
C LEU A 178 5.14 0.58 1.66
N PHE A 179 5.01 -0.27 2.68
CA PHE A 179 5.17 0.12 4.07
C PHE A 179 6.60 0.63 4.35
N ARG A 180 7.62 -0.12 3.93
CA ARG A 180 9.03 0.25 4.14
C ARG A 180 9.40 1.55 3.44
N ASN A 181 8.92 1.76 2.20
CA ASN A 181 9.15 2.98 1.45
C ASN A 181 8.45 4.19 2.08
N SER A 182 7.24 4.00 2.63
CA SER A 182 6.51 5.02 3.38
C SER A 182 7.23 5.39 4.67
N HIS A 183 7.68 4.39 5.43
CA HIS A 183 8.40 4.61 6.69
C HIS A 183 9.72 5.38 6.46
N SER A 184 10.50 5.00 5.45
CA SER A 184 11.71 5.74 5.08
C SER A 184 11.41 7.20 4.69
N SER A 185 10.31 7.43 3.97
CA SER A 185 9.87 8.77 3.56
C SER A 185 9.48 9.64 4.76
N VAL A 186 8.82 9.06 5.78
CA VAL A 186 8.51 9.75 7.04
C VAL A 186 9.79 10.15 7.77
N LEU A 187 10.76 9.24 7.91
CA LEU A 187 12.04 9.53 8.57
C LEU A 187 12.80 10.66 7.88
N GLN A 188 12.81 10.71 6.54
CA GLN A 188 13.41 11.80 5.77
C GLN A 188 12.70 13.13 6.06
N SER A 189 11.36 13.13 6.06
CA SER A 189 10.55 14.33 6.35
C SER A 189 10.81 14.85 7.78
N GLU A 190 10.89 13.96 8.77
CA GLU A 190 11.23 14.33 10.15
C GLU A 190 12.62 14.96 10.25
N PHE A 191 13.61 14.40 9.55
CA PHE A 191 14.96 14.95 9.54
C PHE A 191 14.98 16.39 9.00
N PHE A 192 14.31 16.64 7.87
CA PHE A 192 14.17 17.99 7.30
C PHE A 192 13.45 18.96 8.23
N SER A 193 12.39 18.51 8.91
CA SER A 193 11.64 19.30 9.89
C SER A 193 12.50 19.70 11.10
N ARG A 194 13.29 18.77 11.65
CA ARG A 194 14.22 19.07 12.76
C ARG A 194 15.30 20.08 12.36
N LEU A 195 15.86 19.94 11.15
CA LEU A 195 16.81 20.92 10.61
C LEU A 195 16.18 22.30 10.43
N GLN A 196 14.93 22.36 9.98
CA GLN A 196 14.19 23.61 9.84
C GLN A 196 14.03 24.30 11.20
N LEU A 197 13.67 23.56 12.25
CA LEU A 197 13.51 24.11 13.61
C LEU A 197 14.83 24.70 14.14
N LEU A 198 15.95 23.98 13.96
CA LEU A 198 17.28 24.48 14.31
C LEU A 198 17.63 25.75 13.52
N THR A 199 17.32 25.78 12.23
CA THR A 199 17.58 26.95 11.36
C THR A 199 16.79 28.18 11.82
N VAL A 200 15.51 28.00 12.17
CA VAL A 200 14.67 29.07 12.72
C VAL A 200 15.26 29.61 14.03
N LEU A 201 15.78 28.74 14.90
CA LEU A 201 16.42 29.16 16.14
C LEU A 201 17.69 29.99 15.88
N ILE A 202 18.53 29.55 14.94
CA ILE A 202 19.74 30.30 14.51
C ILE A 202 19.37 31.68 13.95
N ILE A 203 18.33 31.75 13.10
CA ILE A 203 17.80 33.02 12.57
C ILE A 203 17.37 33.93 13.73
N GLY A 204 16.61 33.41 14.69
CA GLY A 204 16.15 34.17 15.85
C GLY A 204 17.30 34.78 16.66
N VAL A 205 18.34 33.98 16.94
CA VAL A 205 19.55 34.45 17.64
C VAL A 205 20.30 35.51 16.82
N MET A 206 20.45 35.31 15.51
CA MET A 206 21.11 36.29 14.63
C MET A 206 20.36 37.62 14.60
N VAL A 207 19.03 37.60 14.50
CA VAL A 207 18.20 38.81 14.52
C VAL A 207 18.37 39.57 15.84
N LEU A 208 18.34 38.88 16.99
CA LEU A 208 18.58 39.50 18.30
C LEU A 208 19.97 40.15 18.40
N ALA A 209 21.01 39.48 17.87
CA ALA A 209 22.37 40.02 17.85
C ALA A 209 22.48 41.29 16.97
N LEU A 210 21.83 41.30 15.81
CA LEU A 210 21.78 42.47 14.93
C LEU A 210 21.08 43.67 15.59
N ILE A 211 19.96 43.43 16.30
CA ILE A 211 19.23 44.48 17.03
C ILE A 211 20.11 45.09 18.14
N LYS A 212 20.73 44.25 18.99
CA LYS A 212 21.62 44.73 20.06
C LYS A 212 22.82 45.49 19.49
N GLY A 213 23.43 45.00 18.41
CA GLY A 213 24.53 45.68 17.72
C GLY A 213 24.12 47.06 17.17
N ALA A 214 22.92 47.18 16.62
CA ALA A 214 22.39 48.46 16.12
C ALA A 214 22.16 49.48 17.26
N GLN A 215 21.64 49.05 18.42
CA GLN A 215 21.41 49.92 19.58
C GLN A 215 22.72 50.46 20.19
N LEU A 216 23.78 49.64 20.24
CA LEU A 216 25.09 50.04 20.78
C LEU A 216 25.77 51.14 19.94
N ILE A 217 25.57 51.11 18.62
CA ILE A 217 26.11 52.13 17.71
C ILE A 217 25.34 53.45 17.88
N GLY A 218 24.00 53.40 17.98
CA GLY A 218 23.17 54.59 18.17
C GLY A 218 23.45 55.36 19.47
N LYS A 219 23.86 54.68 20.55
CA LYS A 219 24.25 55.32 21.83
C LYS A 219 25.62 56.00 21.81
N LYS A 220 26.54 55.59 20.93
CA LYS A 220 27.91 56.12 20.91
C LYS A 220 28.00 57.50 20.24
N ASP A 221 27.08 57.81 19.34
CA ASP A 221 26.99 59.12 18.68
C ASP A 221 26.24 60.18 19.52
N SER A 222 25.73 59.83 20.71
CA SER A 222 24.95 60.72 21.58
C SER A 222 25.72 61.30 22.79
N GLN A 223 27.05 61.15 22.84
CA GLN A 223 27.82 61.83 23.90
C GLN A 223 28.01 63.31 23.53
N PRO A 224 27.47 64.28 24.31
CA PRO A 224 27.78 65.68 24.08
C PRO A 224 29.27 65.89 24.35
N PHE A 225 29.97 66.42 23.35
CA PHE A 225 31.33 66.92 23.54
C PHE A 225 31.28 68.07 24.55
N HIS A 226 31.68 67.80 25.78
CA HIS A 226 32.01 68.87 26.73
C HIS A 226 33.38 69.43 26.31
N LEU A 227 33.36 70.56 25.62
CA LEU A 227 34.52 71.44 25.46
C LEU A 227 34.55 72.37 26.67
N ASN A 228 35.60 72.22 27.49
CA ASN A 228 36.07 73.08 28.60
C ASN A 228 35.02 73.78 29.47
#